data_AF-A0A1B6G9N0-F1
#
_entry.id   AF-A0A1B6G9N0-F1
#
_cell.length_a   1.000
_cell.length_b   1.000
_cell.length_c   1.000
_cell.angle_alpha   90.00
_cell.angle_beta   90.00
_cell.angle_gamma   90.00
#
_symmetry.space_group_name_H-M   'P 1'
#
loop_
_entity.id
_entity.type
_entity.pdbx_description
1 polymer ?
#
loop_
_entity_poly.entity_id
_entity_poly.type
_entity_poly.pdbx_seq_one_letter_code
_entity_poly.pdbx_strand_id
1 'polypeptide(L)'
;WQKNQMGNDLKNTPNAKDKHVIVIGGGDTGCDCIGTSLRQGAVSVITFEILPQPPNERAFDNPWPQWPKVFKVDYGHEEVKLKFGSDPRKYNTLTKEFLSDSNGNVCGVKTVEVEWSKDATGRWEMKQKENTEHVYKADLVLLAMGFLGPEREAIDELGLKLDPRSNIDTKNYCTSISNIFAAGDCRRG
;
A
#
# COMPACT_ATOMS: atom_id res chain seq x y z
N TRP A 1 -14.25 -7.58 -8.35
CA TRP A 1 -14.26 -8.85 -9.13
C TRP A 1 -14.68 -10.03 -8.27
N GLN A 2 -13.94 -10.43 -7.22
CA GLN A 2 -14.31 -11.57 -6.36
C GLN A 2 -15.68 -11.44 -5.70
N LYS A 3 -15.99 -10.26 -5.12
CA LYS A 3 -17.31 -9.97 -4.56
C LYS A 3 -18.45 -10.14 -5.58
N ASN A 4 -18.20 -9.89 -6.87
CA ASN A 4 -19.17 -10.12 -7.95
C ASN A 4 -19.43 -11.62 -8.14
N GLN A 5 -18.38 -12.43 -8.13
CA GLN A 5 -18.48 -13.90 -8.23
C GLN A 5 -19.25 -14.50 -7.05
N MET A 6 -19.21 -13.83 -5.88
CA MET A 6 -19.98 -14.19 -4.70
C MET A 6 -21.43 -13.67 -4.72
N GLY A 7 -21.88 -13.02 -5.80
CA GLY A 7 -23.26 -12.53 -5.94
C GLY A 7 -23.58 -11.22 -5.21
N ASN A 8 -22.56 -10.45 -4.77
CA ASN A 8 -22.80 -9.15 -4.15
C ASN A 8 -23.20 -8.09 -5.20
N ASP A 9 -24.09 -7.17 -4.83
CA ASP A 9 -24.37 -5.98 -5.64
C ASP A 9 -23.17 -5.01 -5.58
N LEU A 10 -22.59 -4.70 -6.73
CA LEU A 10 -21.40 -3.87 -6.89
C LEU A 10 -21.69 -2.53 -7.57
N LYS A 11 -22.96 -2.15 -7.77
CA LYS A 11 -23.35 -0.94 -8.54
C LYS A 11 -22.65 0.35 -8.09
N ASN A 12 -22.29 0.46 -6.82
CA ASN A 12 -21.64 1.65 -6.25
C ASN A 12 -20.15 1.44 -5.90
N THR A 13 -19.50 0.39 -6.39
CA THR A 13 -18.08 0.14 -6.12
C THR A 13 -17.17 0.72 -7.21
N PRO A 14 -15.97 1.23 -6.85
CA PRO A 14 -14.99 1.67 -7.82
C PRO A 14 -14.69 0.58 -8.86
N ASN A 15 -14.77 0.96 -10.12
CA ASN A 15 -14.51 0.07 -11.26
C ASN A 15 -13.35 0.64 -12.09
N ALA A 16 -12.35 -0.20 -12.35
CA ALA A 16 -11.15 0.13 -13.12
C ALA A 16 -11.31 -0.05 -14.64
N LYS A 17 -12.45 -0.57 -15.11
CA LYS A 17 -12.69 -0.79 -16.55
C LYS A 17 -12.47 0.50 -17.35
N ASP A 18 -11.68 0.40 -18.41
CA ASP A 18 -11.36 1.48 -19.35
C ASP A 18 -10.65 2.69 -18.70
N LYS A 19 -9.99 2.50 -17.55
CA LYS A 19 -9.29 3.57 -16.80
C LYS A 19 -7.78 3.37 -16.71
N HIS A 20 -7.06 4.48 -16.62
CA HIS A 20 -5.69 4.55 -16.15
C HIS A 20 -5.67 4.52 -14.62
N VAL A 21 -5.19 3.41 -14.04
CA VAL A 21 -5.19 3.19 -12.60
C VAL A 21 -3.81 3.45 -12.01
N ILE A 22 -3.77 4.22 -10.92
CA ILE A 22 -2.59 4.37 -10.07
C ILE A 22 -2.87 3.77 -8.70
N VAL A 23 -1.98 2.89 -8.25
CA VAL A 23 -1.98 2.31 -6.89
C VAL A 23 -0.85 2.96 -6.09
N ILE A 24 -1.14 3.48 -4.90
CA ILE A 24 -0.13 4.09 -4.03
C ILE A 24 0.14 3.14 -2.85
N GLY A 25 1.33 2.55 -2.83
CA GLY A 25 1.77 1.55 -1.85
C GLY A 25 2.12 0.20 -2.49
N GLY A 26 3.28 -0.37 -2.11
CA GLY A 26 3.81 -1.62 -2.70
C GLY A 26 3.69 -2.86 -1.82
N GLY A 27 2.85 -2.85 -0.78
CA GLY A 27 2.55 -4.03 0.04
C GLY A 27 1.53 -4.98 -0.63
N ASP A 28 1.13 -6.02 0.12
CA ASP A 28 0.21 -7.07 -0.37
C ASP A 28 -1.14 -6.50 -0.82
N THR A 29 -1.71 -5.54 -0.07
CA THR A 29 -2.92 -4.81 -0.48
C THR A 29 -2.73 -4.09 -1.82
N GLY A 30 -1.54 -3.56 -2.08
CA GLY A 30 -1.20 -2.94 -3.36
C GLY A 30 -1.20 -3.95 -4.49
N CYS A 31 -0.60 -5.13 -4.27
CA CYS A 31 -0.62 -6.25 -5.22
C CYS A 31 -2.06 -6.70 -5.57
N ASP A 32 -2.93 -6.80 -4.56
CA ASP A 32 -4.35 -7.12 -4.74
C ASP A 32 -5.09 -6.07 -5.59
N CYS A 33 -4.80 -4.78 -5.36
CA CYS A 33 -5.32 -3.67 -6.18
C CYS A 33 -4.84 -3.78 -7.63
N ILE A 34 -3.56 -4.12 -7.86
CA ILE A 34 -2.99 -4.30 -9.20
C ILE A 34 -3.73 -5.41 -9.95
N GLY A 35 -3.80 -6.61 -9.36
CA GLY A 35 -4.45 -7.77 -9.98
C GLY A 35 -5.94 -7.54 -10.21
N THR A 36 -6.64 -6.92 -9.25
CA THR A 36 -8.07 -6.60 -9.39
C THR A 36 -8.31 -5.59 -10.51
N SER A 37 -7.51 -4.53 -10.60
CA SER A 37 -7.65 -3.49 -11.63
C SER A 37 -7.44 -4.06 -13.03
N LEU A 38 -6.41 -4.90 -13.19
CA LEU A 38 -6.17 -5.62 -14.44
C LEU A 38 -7.37 -6.47 -14.84
N ARG A 39 -7.90 -7.30 -13.93
CA ARG A 39 -9.02 -8.21 -14.19
C ARG A 39 -10.35 -7.47 -14.42
N GLN A 40 -10.47 -6.23 -13.96
CA GLN A 40 -11.61 -5.35 -14.27
C GLN A 40 -11.50 -4.68 -15.66
N GLY A 41 -10.35 -4.78 -16.33
CA GLY A 41 -10.16 -4.21 -17.67
C GLY A 41 -9.57 -2.80 -17.66
N ALA A 42 -8.69 -2.48 -16.72
CA ALA A 42 -7.91 -1.25 -16.76
C ALA A 42 -7.12 -1.10 -18.07
N VAL A 43 -6.99 0.13 -18.55
CA VAL A 43 -6.17 0.48 -19.72
C VAL A 43 -4.69 0.42 -19.35
N SER A 44 -4.35 0.87 -18.14
CA SER A 44 -3.01 0.77 -17.58
C SER A 44 -3.08 0.66 -16.06
N VAL A 45 -2.09 0.00 -15.47
CA VAL A 45 -1.93 -0.08 -14.01
C VAL A 45 -0.49 0.29 -13.66
N ILE A 46 -0.32 1.35 -12.87
CA ILE A 46 0.98 1.78 -12.34
C ILE A 46 0.90 1.77 -10.82
N THR A 47 2.00 1.41 -10.16
CA THR A 47 2.10 1.43 -8.70
C THR A 47 3.27 2.27 -8.26
N PHE A 48 3.08 3.15 -7.29
CA PHE A 48 4.15 3.94 -6.70
C PHE A 48 4.58 3.33 -5.37
N GLU A 49 5.87 3.02 -5.29
CA GLU A 49 6.56 2.63 -4.07
C GLU A 49 7.56 3.72 -3.72
N ILE A 50 7.44 4.24 -2.49
CA ILE A 50 8.31 5.32 -2.00
C ILE A 50 9.71 4.80 -1.69
N LEU A 51 9.84 3.51 -1.38
CA LEU A 51 11.09 2.85 -1.08
C LEU A 51 11.86 2.45 -2.36
N PRO A 52 13.18 2.25 -2.25
CA PRO A 52 13.97 1.69 -3.35
C PRO A 52 13.55 0.23 -3.61
N GLN A 53 13.87 -0.25 -4.82
CA GLN A 53 13.70 -1.67 -5.14
C GLN A 53 14.51 -2.50 -4.12
N PRO A 54 13.86 -3.46 -3.43
CA PRO A 54 14.57 -4.33 -2.50
C PRO A 54 15.66 -5.16 -3.22
N PRO A 55 16.72 -5.61 -2.51
CA PRO A 55 17.75 -6.48 -3.08
C PRO A 55 17.20 -7.88 -3.41
N ASN A 56 17.81 -8.59 -4.36
CA ASN A 56 17.37 -9.96 -4.72
C ASN A 56 17.65 -11.00 -3.60
N GLU A 57 18.60 -10.70 -2.71
CA GLU A 57 19.03 -11.59 -1.63
C GLU A 57 18.97 -10.87 -0.28
N ARG A 58 18.87 -11.64 0.81
CA ARG A 58 18.84 -11.08 2.16
C ARG A 58 20.16 -10.36 2.47
N ALA A 59 20.06 -9.12 2.91
CA ALA A 59 21.20 -8.40 3.45
C ALA A 59 21.64 -9.00 4.81
N PHE A 60 22.91 -8.80 5.16
CA PHE A 60 23.49 -9.30 6.41
C PHE A 60 22.75 -8.79 7.66
N ASP A 61 22.17 -7.60 7.59
CA ASP A 61 21.41 -6.95 8.66
C ASP A 61 19.91 -7.36 8.69
N ASN A 62 19.47 -8.29 7.82
CA ASN A 62 18.13 -8.88 7.83
C ASN A 62 18.17 -10.43 7.89
N PRO A 63 18.73 -11.02 8.98
CA PRO A 63 18.88 -12.46 9.12
C PRO A 63 17.55 -13.17 9.40
N TRP A 64 17.50 -14.47 9.13
CA TRP A 64 16.43 -15.34 9.61
C TRP A 64 16.43 -15.36 11.16
N PRO A 65 15.26 -15.38 11.85
CA PRO A 65 13.89 -15.57 11.35
C PRO A 65 13.12 -14.29 10.98
N GLN A 66 13.80 -13.15 10.78
CA GLN A 66 13.09 -11.92 10.38
C GLN A 66 12.44 -12.08 9.00
N TRP A 67 11.37 -11.33 8.77
CA TRP A 67 10.74 -11.26 7.45
C TRP A 67 11.76 -10.77 6.41
N PRO A 68 11.91 -11.48 5.26
CA PRO A 68 12.89 -11.12 4.25
C PRO A 68 12.50 -9.83 3.55
N LYS A 69 13.39 -8.84 3.57
CA LYS A 69 13.32 -7.61 2.78
C LYS A 69 14.02 -7.82 1.44
N VAL A 70 13.49 -8.73 0.63
CA VAL A 70 14.04 -9.06 -0.70
C VAL A 70 13.05 -8.73 -1.79
N PHE A 71 13.55 -8.57 -3.01
CA PHE A 71 12.72 -8.33 -4.19
C PHE A 71 11.83 -9.54 -4.40
N LYS A 72 10.52 -9.30 -4.39
CA LYS A 72 9.51 -10.30 -4.65
C LYS A 72 8.67 -9.84 -5.83
N VAL A 73 8.42 -10.77 -6.74
CA VAL A 73 7.38 -10.65 -7.74
C VAL A 73 6.24 -11.52 -7.25
N ASP A 74 5.04 -10.97 -7.29
CA ASP A 74 3.83 -11.61 -6.79
C ASP A 74 2.78 -11.57 -7.90
N TYR A 75 1.68 -12.31 -7.73
CA TYR A 75 0.75 -12.62 -8.81
C TYR A 75 0.26 -11.38 -9.57
N GLY A 76 -0.08 -10.29 -8.88
CA GLY A 76 -0.55 -9.04 -9.52
C GLY A 76 0.53 -8.39 -10.38
N HIS A 77 1.78 -8.43 -9.92
CA HIS A 77 2.94 -7.93 -10.68
C HIS A 77 3.18 -8.77 -11.94
N GLU A 78 3.14 -10.10 -11.81
CA GLU A 78 3.35 -11.02 -12.94
C GLU A 78 2.25 -10.89 -13.99
N GLU A 79 0.99 -10.85 -13.58
CA GLU A 79 -0.16 -10.74 -14.49
C GLU A 79 -0.12 -9.43 -15.29
N VAL A 80 0.19 -8.30 -14.64
CA VAL A 80 0.33 -7.01 -15.34
C VAL A 80 1.53 -7.02 -16.27
N LYS A 81 2.68 -7.54 -15.82
CA LYS A 81 3.87 -7.66 -16.68
C LYS A 81 3.59 -8.51 -17.92
N LEU A 82 2.85 -9.60 -17.77
CA LEU A 82 2.45 -10.45 -18.89
C LEU A 82 1.51 -9.72 -19.85
N LYS A 83 0.53 -8.96 -19.33
CA LYS A 83 -0.45 -8.25 -20.16
C LYS A 83 0.13 -7.02 -20.88
N PHE A 84 0.90 -6.21 -20.17
CA PHE A 84 1.35 -4.89 -20.62
C PHE A 84 2.86 -4.83 -20.94
N GLY A 85 3.59 -5.94 -20.78
CA GLY A 85 5.00 -6.07 -21.15
C GLY A 85 6.00 -5.41 -20.19
N SER A 86 5.55 -4.85 -19.06
CA SER A 86 6.41 -4.16 -18.10
C SER A 86 5.93 -4.32 -16.66
N ASP A 87 6.87 -4.27 -15.71
CA ASP A 87 6.54 -4.24 -14.28
C ASP A 87 5.74 -2.97 -13.94
N PRO A 88 4.60 -3.06 -13.23
CA PRO A 88 3.77 -1.90 -12.94
C PRO A 88 4.43 -0.94 -11.94
N ARG A 89 5.43 -1.38 -11.18
CA ARG A 89 5.98 -0.63 -10.05
C ARG A 89 6.97 0.44 -10.50
N LYS A 90 6.85 1.62 -9.91
CA LYS A 90 7.85 2.69 -9.90
C LYS A 90 8.34 2.86 -8.48
N TYR A 91 9.60 2.48 -8.26
CA TYR A 91 10.29 2.63 -7.00
C TYR A 91 10.76 4.07 -6.81
N ASN A 92 11.14 4.42 -5.57
CA ASN A 92 11.66 5.75 -5.24
C ASN A 92 10.72 6.87 -5.72
N THR A 93 9.40 6.65 -5.70
CA THR A 93 8.43 7.59 -6.27
C THR A 93 7.52 8.12 -5.17
N LEU A 94 7.62 9.43 -4.90
CA LEU A 94 6.76 10.13 -3.95
C LEU A 94 5.62 10.84 -4.69
N THR A 95 4.38 10.61 -4.26
CA THR A 95 3.22 11.37 -4.74
C THR A 95 3.19 12.76 -4.10
N LYS A 96 2.99 13.80 -4.91
CA LYS A 96 2.99 15.21 -4.49
C LYS A 96 1.59 15.81 -4.53
N GLU A 97 0.83 15.52 -5.57
CA GLU A 97 -0.45 16.19 -5.84
C GLU A 97 -1.38 15.31 -6.69
N PHE A 98 -2.67 15.37 -6.40
CA PHE A 98 -3.74 14.86 -7.27
C PHE A 98 -4.25 16.00 -8.15
N LEU A 99 -4.18 15.81 -9.46
CA LEU A 99 -4.70 16.76 -10.44
C LEU A 99 -6.16 16.45 -10.70
N SER A 100 -6.97 17.49 -10.85
CA SER A 100 -8.40 17.37 -11.15
C SER A 100 -8.74 17.93 -12.53
N ASP A 101 -9.76 17.35 -13.17
CA ASP A 101 -10.40 17.90 -14.36
C ASP A 101 -11.40 19.02 -14.00
N SER A 102 -12.03 19.62 -15.01
CA SER A 102 -13.04 20.68 -14.84
C SER A 102 -14.29 20.24 -14.06
N ASN A 103 -14.50 18.94 -13.91
CA ASN A 103 -15.65 18.35 -13.23
C ASN A 103 -15.30 17.86 -11.81
N GLY A 104 -14.06 18.06 -11.36
CA GLY A 104 -13.58 17.64 -10.05
C GLY A 104 -13.16 16.17 -9.97
N ASN A 105 -13.06 15.45 -11.09
CA ASN A 105 -12.54 14.08 -11.11
C ASN A 105 -11.00 14.09 -11.16
N VAL A 106 -10.36 13.07 -10.59
CA VAL A 106 -8.92 12.88 -10.78
C VAL A 106 -8.60 12.66 -12.26
N CYS A 107 -7.61 13.38 -12.77
CA CYS A 107 -7.11 13.23 -14.14
C CYS A 107 -5.62 12.93 -14.20
N GLY A 108 -4.90 13.09 -13.08
CA GLY A 108 -3.49 12.77 -12.99
C GLY A 108 -2.93 12.81 -11.58
N VAL A 109 -1.70 12.31 -11.44
CA VAL A 109 -0.93 12.33 -10.21
C VAL A 109 0.44 12.91 -10.51
N LYS A 110 0.79 14.00 -9.82
CA LYS A 110 2.14 14.57 -9.86
C LYS A 110 3.02 13.85 -8.85
N THR A 111 4.19 13.44 -9.29
CA THR A 111 5.18 12.71 -8.48
C THR A 111 6.55 13.39 -8.55
N VAL A 112 7.45 12.96 -7.67
CA VAL A 112 8.88 13.28 -7.71
C VAL A 112 9.67 12.04 -7.34
N GLU A 113 10.87 11.87 -7.90
CA GLU A 113 11.77 10.81 -7.44
C GLU A 113 12.36 11.16 -6.07
N VAL A 114 12.60 10.16 -5.24
CA VAL A 114 13.21 10.30 -3.92
C VAL A 114 14.41 9.38 -3.75
N GLU A 115 15.34 9.80 -2.90
CA GLU A 115 16.46 8.99 -2.45
C GLU A 115 16.44 8.87 -0.94
N TRP A 116 16.80 7.69 -0.44
CA TRP A 116 16.86 7.40 0.98
C TRP A 116 18.32 7.34 1.41
N SER A 117 18.70 8.18 2.37
CA SER A 117 20.01 8.17 3.01
C SER A 117 19.88 8.00 4.51
N LYS A 118 20.94 7.58 5.20
CA LYS A 118 20.99 7.66 6.67
C LYS A 118 21.61 8.99 7.08
N ASP A 119 20.98 9.69 8.02
CA ASP A 119 21.55 10.88 8.63
C ASP A 119 22.71 10.53 9.58
N ALA A 120 23.34 11.55 10.16
CA ALA A 120 24.46 11.38 11.10
C ALA A 120 24.09 10.59 12.37
N THR A 121 22.79 10.44 12.68
CA THR A 121 22.27 9.66 13.81
C THR A 121 21.86 8.24 13.41
N GLY A 122 22.02 7.88 12.13
CA GLY A 122 21.65 6.59 11.56
C GLY A 122 20.17 6.46 11.21
N ARG A 123 19.38 7.54 11.29
CA ARG A 123 17.95 7.54 10.92
C ARG A 123 17.82 7.68 9.41
N TRP A 124 16.82 7.02 8.85
CA TRP A 124 16.49 7.17 7.44
C TRP A 124 15.92 8.55 7.16
N GLU A 125 16.49 9.23 6.19
CA GLU A 125 16.12 10.54 5.67
C GLU A 125 15.76 10.39 4.19
N MET A 126 14.58 10.88 3.82
CA MET A 126 14.11 10.93 2.43
C MET A 126 14.43 12.28 1.82
N LYS A 127 15.12 12.29 0.67
CA LYS A 127 15.45 13.49 -0.10
C LYS A 127 14.75 13.45 -1.45
N GLN A 128 14.04 14.52 -1.81
CA GLN A 128 13.44 14.66 -3.14
C GLN A 128 14.53 15.05 -4.14
N LYS A 129 14.57 14.38 -5.29
CA LYS A 129 15.51 14.71 -6.36
C LYS A 129 14.95 15.87 -7.17
N GLU A 130 15.71 16.96 -7.25
CA GLU A 130 15.34 18.13 -8.05
C GLU A 130 15.17 17.76 -9.54
N ASN A 131 14.26 18.43 -10.24
CA ASN A 131 13.99 18.25 -11.67
C ASN A 131 13.56 16.82 -12.07
N THR A 132 13.03 16.03 -11.15
CA THR A 132 12.47 14.69 -11.41
C THR A 132 10.94 14.64 -11.30
N GLU A 133 10.30 15.81 -11.33
CA GLU A 133 8.85 15.87 -11.28
C GLU A 133 8.24 15.27 -12.55
N HIS A 134 7.22 14.44 -12.37
CA HIS A 134 6.52 13.79 -13.47
C HIS A 134 5.02 13.79 -13.21
N VAL A 135 4.21 13.91 -14.28
CA VAL A 135 2.75 13.79 -14.19
C VAL A 135 2.31 12.50 -14.88
N TYR A 136 1.70 11.62 -14.11
CA TYR A 136 1.09 10.40 -14.62
C TYR A 136 -0.42 10.61 -14.81
N LYS A 137 -0.95 10.24 -15.97
CA LYS A 137 -2.40 10.23 -16.20
C LYS A 137 -3.07 9.19 -15.28
N ALA A 138 -4.18 9.58 -14.65
CA ALA A 138 -4.92 8.71 -13.75
C ALA A 138 -6.41 9.07 -13.76
N ASP A 139 -7.27 8.07 -14.01
CA ASP A 139 -8.72 8.21 -13.90
C ASP A 139 -9.25 7.49 -12.64
N LEU A 140 -8.40 6.72 -11.96
CA LEU A 140 -8.67 6.06 -10.69
C LEU A 140 -7.37 5.96 -9.88
N VAL A 141 -7.41 6.43 -8.63
CA VAL A 141 -6.32 6.26 -7.66
C VAL A 141 -6.79 5.36 -6.52
N LEU A 142 -6.00 4.33 -6.21
CA LEU A 142 -6.24 3.41 -5.10
C LEU A 142 -5.14 3.60 -4.05
N LEU A 143 -5.52 3.94 -2.82
CA LEU A 143 -4.60 4.11 -1.70
C LEU A 143 -4.42 2.79 -0.97
N ALA A 144 -3.24 2.19 -1.10
CA ALA A 144 -2.85 0.93 -0.46
C ALA A 144 -1.68 1.15 0.51
N MET A 145 -1.82 2.15 1.38
CA MET A 145 -0.75 2.68 2.25
C MET A 145 -0.66 1.98 3.62
N GLY A 146 -1.39 0.88 3.81
CA GLY A 146 -1.53 0.20 5.09
C GLY A 146 -2.63 0.78 5.98
N PHE A 147 -2.71 0.25 7.19
CA PHE A 147 -3.73 0.59 8.20
C PHE A 147 -3.05 1.10 9.47
N LEU A 148 -3.72 1.99 10.20
CA LEU A 148 -3.17 2.59 11.43
C LEU A 148 -3.53 1.82 12.70
N GLY A 149 -4.50 0.92 12.64
CA GLY A 149 -4.97 0.18 13.79
C GLY A 149 -6.33 -0.46 13.55
N PRO A 150 -6.84 -1.22 14.53
CA PRO A 150 -8.15 -1.85 14.49
C PRO A 150 -9.30 -0.84 14.56
N GLU A 151 -10.49 -1.28 14.14
CA GLU A 151 -11.74 -0.55 14.34
C GLU A 151 -12.02 -0.30 15.83
N ARG A 152 -12.59 0.86 16.13
CA ARG A 152 -12.69 1.39 17.51
C ARG A 152 -13.91 0.92 18.28
N GLU A 153 -14.99 0.54 17.60
CA GLU A 153 -16.29 0.24 18.22
C GLU A 153 -16.17 -0.79 19.36
N ALA A 154 -15.69 -2.00 19.06
CA ALA A 154 -15.52 -3.04 20.06
C ALA A 154 -14.49 -2.68 21.15
N ILE A 155 -13.48 -1.88 20.81
CA ILE A 155 -12.42 -1.48 21.74
C ILE A 155 -12.97 -0.51 22.78
N ASP A 156 -13.74 0.47 22.33
CA ASP A 156 -14.30 1.51 23.16
C ASP A 156 -15.46 0.94 24.01
N GLU A 157 -16.32 0.07 23.45
CA GLU A 157 -17.39 -0.62 24.20
C GLU A 157 -16.86 -1.51 25.32
N LEU A 158 -15.76 -2.22 25.08
CA LEU A 158 -15.10 -3.05 26.09
C LEU A 158 -14.21 -2.24 27.04
N GLY A 159 -13.92 -0.97 26.75
CA GLY A 159 -13.02 -0.14 27.54
C GLY A 159 -11.56 -0.62 27.52
N LEU A 160 -11.11 -1.17 26.39
CA LEU A 160 -9.75 -1.68 26.23
C LEU A 160 -8.75 -0.53 26.08
N LYS A 161 -7.56 -0.69 26.69
CA LYS A 161 -6.47 0.27 26.53
C LYS A 161 -5.75 0.06 25.19
N LEU A 162 -5.33 1.16 24.59
CA LEU A 162 -4.50 1.18 23.39
C LEU A 162 -3.07 1.62 23.72
N ASP A 163 -2.11 1.12 22.95
CA ASP A 163 -0.73 1.59 22.96
C ASP A 163 -0.58 2.91 22.14
N PRO A 164 0.58 3.57 22.16
CA PRO A 164 0.80 4.81 21.39
C PRO A 164 0.67 4.67 19.87
N ARG A 165 0.62 3.44 19.34
CA ARG A 165 0.42 3.13 17.92
C ARG A 165 -1.04 2.76 17.61
N SER A 166 -1.95 2.92 18.56
CA SER A 166 -3.38 2.56 18.43
C SER A 166 -3.66 1.06 18.39
N ASN A 167 -2.70 0.20 18.74
CA ASN A 167 -2.96 -1.23 18.91
C ASN A 167 -3.54 -1.51 20.29
N ILE A 168 -4.26 -2.62 20.43
CA ILE A 168 -4.73 -3.10 21.74
C ILE A 168 -3.51 -3.41 22.61
N ASP A 169 -3.39 -2.69 23.73
CA ASP A 169 -2.29 -2.85 24.67
C ASP A 169 -2.40 -4.21 25.36
N THR A 170 -1.31 -4.98 25.31
CA THR A 170 -1.29 -6.34 25.86
C THR A 170 0.07 -6.74 26.42
N LYS A 171 0.05 -7.57 27.46
CA LYS A 171 1.21 -8.30 27.98
C LYS A 171 0.95 -9.80 27.88
N ASN A 172 1.79 -10.53 27.14
CA ASN A 172 1.59 -11.96 26.85
C ASN A 172 0.17 -12.27 26.32
N TYR A 173 -0.31 -11.46 25.37
CA TYR A 173 -1.66 -11.51 24.79
C TYR A 173 -2.81 -11.10 25.71
N CYS A 174 -2.59 -10.94 27.02
CA CYS A 174 -3.61 -10.45 27.95
C CYS A 174 -3.80 -8.94 27.79
N THR A 175 -5.05 -8.49 27.70
CA THR A 175 -5.41 -7.06 27.71
C THR A 175 -5.41 -6.49 29.14
N SER A 176 -5.82 -5.24 29.30
CA SER A 176 -6.10 -4.63 30.61
C SER A 176 -7.27 -5.26 31.36
N ILE A 177 -8.10 -6.08 30.70
CA ILE A 177 -9.30 -6.71 31.27
C ILE A 177 -9.08 -8.22 31.38
N SER A 178 -9.39 -8.76 32.55
CA SER A 178 -9.26 -10.20 32.81
C SER A 178 -10.13 -11.02 31.85
N ASN A 179 -9.58 -12.14 31.37
CA ASN A 179 -10.21 -13.05 30.41
C ASN A 179 -10.47 -12.47 29.01
N ILE A 180 -9.99 -11.26 28.70
CA ILE A 180 -9.97 -10.70 27.34
C ILE A 180 -8.53 -10.68 26.83
N PHE A 181 -8.34 -11.24 25.64
CA PHE A 181 -7.05 -11.39 24.98
C PHE A 181 -7.09 -10.77 23.58
N ALA A 182 -5.95 -10.27 23.10
CA ALA A 182 -5.81 -9.78 21.72
C ALA A 182 -4.59 -10.39 21.04
N ALA A 183 -4.71 -10.65 19.73
CA ALA A 183 -3.68 -11.25 18.89
C ALA A 183 -3.84 -10.79 17.43
N GLY A 184 -2.82 -10.99 16.60
CA GLY A 184 -2.84 -10.55 15.19
C GLY A 184 -2.59 -9.06 15.01
N ASP A 185 -3.12 -8.49 13.93
CA ASP A 185 -2.84 -7.10 13.50
C ASP A 185 -3.38 -6.07 14.48
N CYS A 186 -4.51 -6.32 15.14
CA CYS A 186 -5.05 -5.43 16.17
C CYS A 186 -4.13 -5.25 17.40
N ARG A 187 -3.08 -6.09 17.52
CA ARG A 187 -2.06 -6.05 18.57
C ARG A 187 -0.70 -5.54 18.07
N ARG A 188 -0.37 -5.72 16.79
CA ARG A 188 1.00 -5.52 16.26
C ARG A 188 1.11 -4.47 15.14
N GLY A 189 -0.02 -3.92 14.68
CA GLY A 189 -0.13 -2.96 13.57
C GLY A 189 0.77 -1.73 13.66
#